data_AF-A0A2N2WWY5-F1
#
_entry.id   AF-A0A2N2WWY5-F1
#
_cell.length_a   1.000
_cell.length_b   1.000
_cell.length_c   1.000
_cell.angle_alpha   90.00
_cell.angle_beta   90.00
_cell.angle_gamma   90.00
#
_symmetry.space_group_name_H-M   'P 1'
#
loop_
_entity.id
_entity.type
_entity.pdbx_description
1 polymer ?
#
loop_
_entity_poly.entity_id
_entity_poly.type
_entity_poly.pdbx_seq_one_letter_code
_entity_poly.pdbx_strand_id
1 'polypeptide(L)' 'MEVNYSIARWNNIKHLLKLNFPNLTNADLNWRDGNTKEVLWAISLKVGISRKELMNLIENAPSLNNN' A
#
# COMPACT_ATOMS: atom_id res chain seq x y z
N MET A 1 16.98 0.31 2.58
CA MET A 1 16.21 1.34 3.29
C MET A 1 15.05 0.66 4.00
N GLU A 2 15.00 0.72 5.33
CA GLU A 2 13.82 0.30 6.08
C GLU A 2 12.78 1.41 5.97
N VAL A 3 11.72 1.16 5.20
CA VAL A 3 10.60 2.09 5.06
C VAL A 3 9.74 1.94 6.31
N ASN A 4 9.97 2.82 7.29
CA ASN A 4 9.05 2.97 8.42
C ASN A 4 7.76 3.63 7.91
N TYR A 5 6.70 2.84 7.80
CA TYR A 5 5.38 3.33 7.43
C TYR A 5 4.70 3.91 8.67
N SER A 6 4.44 5.22 8.67
CA SER A 6 3.53 5.82 9.64
C SER A 6 2.08 5.44 9.30
N ILE A 7 1.19 5.48 10.30
CA ILE A 7 -0.26 5.26 10.10
C ILE A 7 -0.80 6.19 9.00
N ALA A 8 -0.36 7.45 8.98
CA ALA A 8 -0.73 8.43 7.96
C ALA A 8 -0.29 8.00 6.55
N ARG A 9 0.97 7.54 6.40
CA ARG A 9 1.48 7.04 5.13
C ARG A 9 0.73 5.79 4.67
N TRP A 10 0.43 4.88 5.60
CA TRP A 10 -0.34 3.67 5.27
C TRP A 10 -1.76 4.00 4.81
N ASN A 11 -2.45 4.96 5.44
CA ASN A 11 -3.77 5.40 4.99
C ASN A 11 -3.76 5.97 3.56
N ASN A 12 -2.73 6.74 3.20
CA ASN A 12 -2.55 7.20 1.82
C ASN A 12 -2.35 6.04 0.83
N ILE A 13 -1.54 5.04 1.21
CA ILE A 13 -1.34 3.84 0.41
C ILE A 13 -2.65 3.08 0.23
N LYS A 14 -3.45 2.90 1.29
CA LYS A 14 -4.77 2.28 1.19
C LYS A 14 -5.67 3.01 0.19
N HIS A 15 -5.70 4.33 0.25
CA HIS A 15 -6.51 5.15 -0.64
C HIS A 15 -6.07 4.97 -2.09
N LEU A 16 -4.77 5.09 -2.36
CA LEU A 16 -4.21 4.91 -3.70
C LEU A 16 -4.45 3.50 -4.25
N LEU A 17 -4.26 2.48 -3.42
CA LEU A 17 -4.52 1.10 -3.81
C LEU A 17 -5.99 0.84 -4.11
N LYS A 18 -6.92 1.44 -3.36
CA LYS A 18 -8.36 1.35 -3.69
C LYS A 18 -8.72 2.06 -5.00
N LEU A 19 -8.09 3.19 -5.28
CA LEU A 19 -8.33 3.94 -6.52
C LEU A 19 -7.85 3.16 -7.74
N ASN A 20 -6.67 2.53 -7.66
CA ASN A 20 -6.10 1.75 -8.77
C ASN A 20 -6.71 0.35 -8.86
N PHE A 21 -7.08 -0.25 -7.71
CA PHE A 21 -7.57 -1.61 -7.60
C PHE A 21 -8.86 -1.64 -6.77
N PRO A 22 -10.02 -1.34 -7.40
CA PRO A 22 -11.31 -1.35 -6.71
C PRO A 22 -11.70 -2.73 -6.14
N ASN A 23 -11.03 -3.80 -6.58
CA ASN A 23 -11.19 -5.16 -6.09
C ASN A 23 -10.53 -5.40 -4.72
N LEU A 24 -9.71 -4.47 -4.23
CA LEU A 24 -9.11 -4.56 -2.90
C LEU A 24 -10.12 -4.16 -1.82
N THR A 25 -10.34 -5.06 -0.86
CA THR A 25 -11.22 -4.79 0.28
C THR A 25 -10.44 -4.15 1.43
N ASN A 26 -11.18 -3.58 2.39
CA ASN A 26 -10.59 -3.09 3.63
C ASN A 26 -9.82 -4.18 4.41
N ALA A 27 -10.24 -5.44 4.29
CA ALA A 27 -9.58 -6.56 4.93
C ALA A 27 -8.21 -6.85 4.29
N ASP A 28 -8.11 -6.74 2.97
CA ASP A 28 -6.84 -6.93 2.24
C ASP A 28 -5.82 -5.82 2.56
N LEU A 29 -6.33 -4.62 2.87
CA LEU A 29 -5.54 -3.45 3.23
C LEU A 29 -5.32 -3.34 4.75
N ASN A 30 -5.68 -4.38 5.51
CA ASN A 30 -5.56 -4.36 6.95
C ASN A 30 -4.09 -4.54 7.36
N TRP A 31 -3.46 -3.44 7.74
CA TRP A 31 -2.10 -3.43 8.25
C TRP A 31 -2.10 -3.41 9.75
N ARG A 32 -1.32 -4.34 10.32
CA ARG A 32 -0.94 -4.33 11.74
C ARG A 32 0.54 -4.03 11.79
N ASP A 33 0.92 -3.20 12.76
CA ASP A 33 2.30 -2.80 12.99
C ASP A 33 3.21 -4.04 13.07
N GLY A 34 4.34 -4.00 12.37
CA GLY A 34 5.25 -5.14 12.21
C GLY A 34 5.00 -6.04 10.98
N ASN A 35 3.84 -5.96 10.32
CA ASN A 35 3.51 -6.83 9.18
C ASN A 35 3.41 -6.14 7.81
N THR A 36 4.20 -5.09 7.57
CA THR A 36 4.11 -4.38 6.28
C THR A 36 4.52 -5.25 5.10
N LYS A 37 5.54 -6.10 5.28
CA LYS A 37 6.08 -6.92 4.18
C LYS A 37 5.08 -7.99 3.73
N GLU A 38 4.39 -8.68 4.64
CA GLU A 38 3.43 -9.72 4.24
C GLU A 38 2.15 -9.08 3.68
N VAL A 39 1.69 -7.95 4.24
CA VAL A 39 0.52 -7.23 3.69
C VAL A 39 0.79 -6.77 2.26
N LEU A 40 1.95 -6.15 1.99
CA LEU A 40 2.32 -5.76 0.63
C LEU A 40 2.44 -6.96 -0.31
N TRP A 41 2.95 -8.09 0.19
CA TRP A 41 3.02 -9.30 -0.62
C TRP A 41 1.63 -9.86 -0.94
N ALA A 42 0.73 -9.95 0.03
CA ALA A 42 -0.65 -10.39 -0.18
C ALA A 42 -1.40 -9.48 -1.17
N ILE A 43 -1.22 -8.16 -1.05
CA ILE A 43 -1.78 -7.20 -2.01
C ILE A 43 -1.23 -7.47 -3.42
N SER A 44 0.08 -7.63 -3.57
CA SER A 44 0.71 -7.89 -4.87
C SER A 44 0.17 -9.14 -5.56
N LEU A 45 -0.04 -10.23 -4.79
CA LEU A 45 -0.64 -11.47 -5.29
C LEU A 45 -2.08 -11.27 -5.73
N LYS A 46 -2.86 -10.49 -4.97
CA LYS A 46 -4.28 -10.27 -5.24
C LYS A 46 -4.53 -9.39 -6.45
N VAL A 47 -3.72 -8.36 -6.66
CA VAL A 47 -3.83 -7.47 -7.83
C VAL A 47 -3.07 -7.99 -9.05
N GLY A 48 -2.26 -9.04 -8.88
CA GLY A 48 -1.52 -9.68 -9.97
C GLY A 48 -0.33 -8.86 -10.48
N ILE A 49 0.25 -7.97 -9.66
CA ILE A 49 1.42 -7.17 -10.03
C ILE A 49 2.66 -7.60 -9.25
N SER A 50 3.83 -7.31 -9.80
CA SER A 50 5.08 -7.60 -9.12
C SER A 50 5.25 -6.74 -7.88
N ARG A 51 5.90 -7.26 -6.83
CA ARG A 51 6.27 -6.47 -5.64
C ARG A 51 7.02 -5.17 -6.01
N LYS A 52 7.87 -5.22 -7.04
CA LYS A 52 8.57 -4.04 -7.56
C LYS A 52 7.62 -2.98 -8.11
N GLU A 53 6.61 -3.38 -8.87
CA GLU A 53 5.59 -2.48 -9.41
C GLU A 53 4.72 -1.88 -8.29
N LEU A 54 4.33 -2.71 -7.32
CA LEU A 54 3.60 -2.26 -6.13
C LEU A 54 4.41 -1.23 -5.34
N MET A 55 5.70 -1.48 -5.10
CA MET A 55 6.57 -0.54 -4.41
C MET A 55 6.75 0.75 -5.23
N ASN A 56 6.91 0.65 -6.55
CA ASN A 56 7.03 1.82 -7.42
C ASN A 56 5.76 2.69 -7.40
N LEU A 57 4.57 2.08 -7.35
CA LEU A 57 3.30 2.80 -7.15
C LEU A 57 3.25 3.52 -5.81
N ILE A 58 3.75 2.89 -4.75
CA ILE A 58 3.77 3.45 -3.39
C ILE A 58 4.84 4.55 -3.24
N GLU A 59 5.99 4.42 -3.91
CA GLU A 59 7.09 5.38 -3.86
C GLU A 59 6.81 6.61 -4.73
N ASN A 60 6.16 6.44 -5.89
CA ASN A 60 5.71 7.54 -6.74
C ASN A 60 4.31 8.06 -6.38
N ALA A 61 3.67 7.49 -5.36
CA ALA A 61 2.44 8.04 -4.83
C ALA A 61 2.71 9.48 -4.38
N PRO A 62 2.02 10.49 -4.95
CA PRO A 62 2.14 11.84 -4.42
C PRO A 62 1.76 11.77 -2.95
N SER A 63 2.66 12.19 -2.06
CA SER A 63 2.29 12.41 -0.68
C SER A 63 1.14 13.39 -0.70
N LEU A 64 -0.06 12.97 -0.28
CA LEU A 64 -1.16 13.87 0.00
C LEU A 64 -0.76 14.74 1.20
N ASN A 65 0.14 15.69 0.98
CA ASN A 65 0.28 16.91 1.74
C ASN A 65 -0.53 17.94 0.97
N ASN A 66 -1.82 18.03 1.30
CA ASN A 66 -2.63 19.16 0.91
C ASN A 66 -2.99 19.88 2.22
N ASN A 67 -2.28 20.99 2.44
CA ASN A 67 -2.66 22.23 3.13
C ASN A 67 -3.59 22.14 4.35
#